data_AF-A0A841DH93-F1
#
_entry.id   AF-A0A841DH93-F1
#
_cell.length_a   1.000
_cell.length_b   1.000
_cell.length_c   1.000
_cell.angle_alpha   90.00
_cell.angle_beta   90.00
_cell.angle_gamma   90.00
#
_symmetry.space_group_name_H-M   'P 1'
#
loop_
_entity.id
_entity.type
_entity.pdbx_description
1 polymer ?
#
loop_
_entity_poly.entity_id
_entity_poly.type
_entity_poly.pdbx_seq_one_letter_code
_entity_poly.pdbx_strand_id
1 'polypeptide(L)' 'MSGGKPGRPSKGPRTAQTIRFPNDLHQAMKQRAVELGYDNFQDYVVDFLVAAHDRSVKVPGPRRKQDPLPLAG' A
#
# COMPACT_ATOMS: atom_id res chain seq x y z
N MET A 1 -19.94 -26.84 12.06
CA MET A 1 -19.33 -25.98 11.03
C MET A 1 -18.78 -24.75 11.73
N SER A 2 -17.47 -24.57 11.73
CA SER A 2 -16.75 -23.57 12.54
C SER A 2 -17.09 -22.15 12.08
N GLY A 3 -17.57 -21.32 13.02
CA GLY A 3 -17.89 -19.91 12.80
C GLY A 3 -16.63 -19.08 12.57
N GLY A 4 -16.48 -18.54 11.35
CA GLY A 4 -15.51 -17.49 11.08
C GLY A 4 -15.90 -16.22 11.82
N LYS A 5 -14.99 -15.66 12.61
CA LYS A 5 -15.19 -14.37 13.29
C LYS A 5 -15.51 -13.29 12.23
N PRO A 6 -16.56 -12.49 12.40
CA PRO A 6 -16.80 -11.36 11.52
C PRO A 6 -15.64 -10.38 11.64
N GLY A 7 -15.03 -10.04 10.50
CA GLY A 7 -14.00 -9.00 10.45
C GLY A 7 -14.51 -7.69 11.04
N ARG A 8 -13.56 -6.86 11.49
CA ARG A 8 -13.73 -5.53 12.12
C ARG A 8 -15.07 -4.82 11.74
N PRO A 9 -15.91 -4.42 12.71
CA PRO A 9 -17.20 -3.76 12.44
C PRO A 9 -17.04 -2.45 11.66
N SER A 10 -17.94 -2.25 10.69
CA SER A 10 -18.23 -1.01 9.95
C SER A 10 -17.04 -0.21 9.43
N LYS A 11 -16.33 -0.71 8.40
CA LYS A 11 -15.26 0.04 7.71
C LYS A 11 -15.75 1.14 6.73
N GLY A 12 -16.97 1.64 6.91
CA GLY A 12 -17.59 2.65 6.02
C GLY A 12 -17.72 2.19 4.56
N PRO A 13 -18.23 3.05 3.66
CA PRO A 13 -18.18 2.78 2.22
C PRO A 13 -16.71 2.68 1.76
N ARG A 14 -16.38 1.63 0.99
CA ARG A 14 -15.02 1.39 0.49
C ARG A 14 -15.01 1.28 -1.03
N THR A 15 -13.99 1.85 -1.64
CA THR A 15 -13.69 1.66 -3.06
C THR A 15 -12.45 0.79 -3.18
N ALA A 16 -12.52 -0.29 -3.95
CA ALA A 16 -11.35 -1.11 -4.24
C ALA A 16 -10.36 -0.33 -5.09
N GLN A 17 -9.08 -0.34 -4.69
CA GLN A 17 -7.99 0.30 -5.41
C GLN A 17 -6.87 -0.71 -5.61
N THR A 18 -6.26 -0.72 -6.80
CA THR A 18 -5.12 -1.57 -7.10
C THR A 18 -3.86 -0.73 -7.10
N ILE A 19 -2.86 -1.14 -6.32
CA ILE A 19 -1.56 -0.47 -6.27
C ILE A 19 -0.50 -1.47 -6.74
N ARG A 20 0.39 -1.03 -7.63
CA ARG A 20 1.53 -1.81 -8.11
C ARG A 20 2.80 -1.34 -7.42
N PHE A 21 3.55 -2.27 -6.86
CA PHE A 21 4.84 -2.03 -6.23
C PHE A 21 5.88 -3.04 -6.76
N PRO A 22 7.18 -2.76 -6.65
CA PRO A 22 8.22 -3.78 -6.79
C PRO A 22 7.96 -4.95 -5.82
N ASN A 23 8.29 -6.18 -6.24
CA ASN A 23 8.04 -7.37 -5.44
C ASN A 23 8.72 -7.31 -4.07
N ASP A 24 9.95 -6.81 -4.01
CA ASP A 24 10.74 -6.75 -2.78
C ASP A 24 10.09 -5.83 -1.74
N LEU A 25 9.53 -4.69 -2.18
CA LEU A 25 8.78 -3.79 -1.31
C LEU A 25 7.51 -4.47 -0.79
N HIS A 26 6.80 -5.20 -1.63
CA HIS A 26 5.60 -5.94 -1.22
C HIS A 26 5.93 -7.02 -0.17
N GLN A 27 7.05 -7.74 -0.30
CA GLN A 27 7.48 -8.72 0.69
C GLN A 27 7.88 -8.06 2.02
N ALA A 28 8.65 -6.97 1.96
CA ALA A 28 9.03 -6.22 3.16
C ALA A 28 7.80 -5.68 3.92
N MET A 29 6.81 -5.16 3.20
CA MET A 29 5.55 -4.70 3.78
C MET A 29 4.76 -5.85 4.42
N LYS A 30 4.71 -7.03 3.79
CA LYS A 30 4.04 -8.21 4.36
C LYS A 30 4.71 -8.69 5.64
N GLN A 31 6.03 -8.80 5.64
CA GLN A 31 6.78 -9.18 6.83
C GLN A 31 6.54 -8.17 7.96
N ARG A 32 6.58 -6.88 7.64
CA ARG A 32 6.33 -5.82 8.62
C ARG A 32 4.92 -5.88 9.21
N ALA A 33 3.91 -6.21 8.40
CA ALA A 33 2.54 -6.39 8.88
C ALA A 33 2.46 -7.53 9.92
N VAL A 34 3.14 -8.65 9.67
CA VAL A 34 3.21 -9.78 10.61
C VAL A 34 3.92 -9.40 11.91
N GLU A 35 5.07 -8.71 11.82
CA GLU A 35 5.82 -8.23 13.00
C GLU A 35 5.00 -7.31 13.89
N LEU A 36 4.13 -6.49 13.27
CA LEU A 36 3.25 -5.56 13.98
C LEU A 36 1.92 -6.21 14.43
N GLY A 37 1.74 -7.51 14.20
CA GLY A 37 0.56 -8.26 14.64
C GLY A 37 -0.72 -7.98 13.84
N TYR A 38 -0.61 -7.53 12.59
CA TYR A 38 -1.78 -7.36 11.73
C TYR A 38 -2.29 -8.69 11.19
N ASP A 39 -3.57 -8.99 11.45
CA ASP A 39 -4.25 -10.16 10.90
C ASP A 39 -4.52 -10.06 9.39
N ASN A 40 -4.56 -8.82 8.86
CA ASN A 40 -4.87 -8.54 7.46
C ASN A 40 -3.91 -7.50 6.88
N PHE A 41 -3.20 -7.88 5.81
CA PHE A 41 -2.29 -7.00 5.09
C PHE A 41 -2.97 -5.71 4.57
N GLN A 42 -4.24 -5.76 4.18
CA GLN A 42 -4.96 -4.60 3.67
C GLN A 42 -5.15 -3.52 4.74
N ASP A 43 -5.35 -3.93 6.00
CA ASP A 43 -5.52 -3.00 7.11
C ASP A 43 -4.19 -2.31 7.45
N TYR A 44 -3.09 -3.07 7.40
CA TYR A 44 -1.74 -2.50 7.47
C TYR A 44 -1.48 -1.46 6.37
N VAL A 45 -1.82 -1.76 5.12
CA VAL A 45 -1.62 -0.83 3.99
C VAL A 45 -2.41 0.46 4.18
N VAL A 46 -3.66 0.37 4.66
CA VAL A 46 -4.49 1.56 4.92
C VAL A 46 -3.87 2.42 6.00
N ASP A 47 -3.50 1.84 7.16
CA ASP A 47 -2.90 2.60 8.27
C ASP A 47 -1.56 3.22 7.86
N PHE A 48 -0.75 2.48 7.08
CA PHE A 48 0.50 2.98 6.52
C PHE A 48 0.27 4.22 5.63
N LEU A 49 -0.73 4.18 4.74
CA LEU A 49 -1.05 5.28 3.85
C LEU A 49 -1.65 6.49 4.59
N VAL A 50 -2.49 6.26 5.60
CA VAL A 50 -3.03 7.32 6.48
C VAL A 50 -1.90 8.02 7.21
N ALA A 51 -0.99 7.25 7.83
CA ALA A 51 0.17 7.82 8.52
C ALA A 51 1.10 8.61 7.57
N ALA A 52 1.26 8.16 6.32
CA ALA A 52 2.03 8.89 5.31
C ALA A 52 1.33 10.18 4.85
N HIS A 53 0.00 10.14 4.70
CA HIS A 53 -0.80 11.29 4.33
C HIS A 53 -0.75 12.37 5.42
N ASP A 54 -0.92 12.00 6.69
CA ASP A 54 -0.89 12.92 7.84
C ASP A 54 0.48 13.59 8.00
N ARG A 55 1.56 12.92 7.56
CA ARG A 55 2.92 13.47 7.52
C ARG A 55 3.16 14.45 6.37
N SER A 56 2.13 14.81 5.60
CA SER A 56 2.25 15.69 4.43
C SER A 56 3.35 15.22 3.47
N VAL A 57 3.42 13.90 3.21
CA VAL A 57 4.33 13.38 2.18
C VAL A 57 3.93 14.03 0.86
N LYS A 58 4.79 14.94 0.36
CA LYS A 58 4.56 15.62 -0.92
C LYS A 58 4.41 14.54 -1.99
N VAL A 59 3.21 14.45 -2.56
CA VAL A 59 2.98 13.63 -3.76
C VAL A 59 3.96 14.15 -4.83
N PRO A 60 4.82 13.29 -5.40
CA PRO A 60 5.66 13.71 -6.50
C PRO A 60 4.76 14.31 -7.59
N GLY A 61 5.08 15.54 -8.01
CA GLY A 61 4.39 16.16 -9.14
C GLY A 61 4.45 15.27 -10.38
N PRO A 62 3.62 15.53 -11.40
CA PRO A 62 3.62 14.76 -12.64
C PRO A 62 5.05 14.60 -13.15
N ARG A 63 5.49 13.34 -13.34
CA ARG A 63 6.84 13.06 -13.84
C ARG A 63 6.97 13.75 -15.19
N ARG A 64 7.97 14.64 -15.33
CA ARG A 64 8.43 15.05 -16.66
C ARG A 64 8.75 13.77 -17.44
N LYS A 65 8.23 13.66 -18.66
CA LYS A 65 8.58 12.56 -19.56
C LYS A 65 10.11 12.50 -19.60
N GLN A 66 10.70 11.37 -19.23
CA GLN A 66 12.12 11.15 -19.46
C GLN A 66 12.32 11.20 -20.97
N ASP A 67 13.17 12.12 -21.42
CA ASP A 67 13.60 12.10 -22.81
C ASP A 67 14.36 10.79 -23.05
N PRO A 68 14.08 10.08 -24.15
CA PRO A 68 14.80 8.86 -24.50
C PRO A 68 16.31 9.13 -24.50
N LEU A 69 17.08 8.30 -23.81
CA LEU A 69 18.53 8.34 -23.96
C LEU A 69 18.88 8.05 -25.43
N PRO A 70 19.69 8.89 -26.09
CA PRO A 70 20.14 8.60 -27.44
C PRO A 70 20.93 7.29 -27.40
N LEU A 71 20.50 6.32 -28.19
CA LEU A 71 21.31 5.14 -28.47
C LEU A 71 22.54 5.64 -29.21
N ALA A 72 23.71 5.51 -28.58
CA ALA A 72 24.98 5.83 -29.22
C ALA A 72 25.10 5.01 -30.51
N GLY A 73 25.20 5.70 -31.64
CA GLY A 73 25.50 5.12 -32.95
C GLY A 73 26.98 4.86 -33.15
#